data_AF-A0A8J7EEH0-F1
#
_entry.id   AF-A0A8J7EEH0-F1
#
_cell.length_a   1.000
_cell.length_b   1.000
_cell.length_c   1.000
_cell.angle_alpha   90.00
_cell.angle_beta   90.00
_cell.angle_gamma   90.00
#
_symmetry.space_group_name_H-M   'P 1'
#
loop_
_entity.id
_entity.type
_entity.pdbx_description
1 polymer ?
#
loop_
_entity_poly.entity_id
_entity_poly.type
_entity_poly.pdbx_seq_one_letter_code
_entity_poly.pdbx_strand_id
1 'polypeptide(L)' 'MLVIMTDSQLISPQTVCCNCLMADRHGQPRWQQGVLRCGHRVAGLDQTQPTQFECQMGFRVADIE' A
#
# COMPACT_ATOMS: atom_id res chain seq x y z
N MET A 1 -3.29 8.48 4.77
CA MET A 1 -2.50 8.71 3.52
C MET A 1 -1.68 7.46 3.25
N LEU A 2 -1.63 6.98 2.01
CA LEU A 2 -0.89 5.75 1.70
C LEU A 2 0.60 6.01 1.41
N VAL A 3 1.48 5.17 1.95
CA VAL A 3 2.92 5.13 1.65
C VAL A 3 3.40 3.71 1.38
N ILE A 4 4.26 3.53 0.39
CA ILE A 4 4.99 2.27 0.17
C ILE A 4 6.20 2.27 1.09
N MET A 5 6.35 1.20 1.86
CA MET A 5 7.47 1.00 2.75
C MET A 5 8.54 0.15 2.06
N THR A 6 9.77 0.60 2.16
CA THR A 6 10.98 -0.18 1.84
C THR A 6 11.88 -0.21 3.07
N ASP A 7 12.96 -0.99 3.02
CA ASP A 7 13.89 -1.10 4.14
C ASP A 7 14.55 0.24 4.52
N SER A 8 14.67 1.17 3.57
CA SER A 8 15.42 2.42 3.75
C SER A 8 14.59 3.69 3.60
N GLN A 9 13.39 3.63 3.02
CA GLN A 9 12.61 4.82 2.70
C GLN A 9 11.11 4.57 2.57
N LEU A 10 10.33 5.63 2.79
CA LEU A 10 8.92 5.70 2.45
C LEU A 10 8.77 6.35 1.07
N ILE A 11 7.98 5.73 0.21
CA ILE A 11 7.79 6.15 -1.17
C ILE A 11 6.31 6.47 -1.41
N SER A 12 6.04 7.59 -2.08
CA SER A 12 4.68 7.89 -2.52
C SER A 12 4.17 6.81 -3.49
N PRO A 13 3.00 6.21 -3.25
CA PRO A 13 2.42 5.23 -4.17
C PRO A 13 2.14 5.79 -5.56
N GLN A 14 2.14 7.13 -5.74
CA GLN A 14 2.00 7.77 -7.05
C GLN A 14 3.23 7.58 -7.95
N THR A 15 4.34 7.08 -7.41
CA THR A 15 5.57 6.82 -8.19
C THR A 15 5.58 5.44 -8.86
N VAL A 16 4.59 4.58 -8.58
CA VAL A 16 4.50 3.27 -9.23
C VAL A 16 4.13 3.43 -10.70
N CYS A 17 4.65 2.55 -11.56
CA CYS A 17 4.27 2.55 -12.96
C CYS A 17 2.79 2.19 -13.13
N CYS A 18 2.14 2.69 -14.19
CA CYS A 18 0.74 2.39 -14.49
C CYS A 18 0.45 0.89 -14.68
N ASN A 19 1.46 0.09 -14.99
CA ASN A 19 1.36 -1.37 -15.15
C ASN A 19 1.55 -2.13 -13.83
N CYS A 20 1.82 -1.45 -12.72
CA CYS A 20 1.93 -2.08 -11.41
C CYS A 20 0.58 -2.69 -11.00
N LEU A 21 0.58 -3.90 -10.43
CA LEU A 21 -0.66 -4.52 -9.90
C LEU A 21 -1.33 -3.66 -8.82
N MET A 22 -0.54 -2.84 -8.13
CA MET A 22 -1.04 -1.89 -7.13
C MET A 22 -1.84 -0.75 -7.73
N ALA A 23 -1.57 -0.37 -8.98
CA ALA A 23 -2.19 0.74 -9.66
C ALA A 23 -3.52 0.36 -10.33
N ASP A 24 -4.48 1.26 -10.27
CA ASP A 24 -5.68 1.28 -11.08
C ASP A 24 -5.40 1.83 -12.49
N ARG A 25 -6.45 1.97 -13.31
CA ARG A 25 -6.33 2.49 -14.68
C ARG A 25 -5.87 3.95 -14.76
N HIS A 26 -5.84 4.67 -13.64
CA HIS A 26 -5.40 6.06 -13.52
C HIS A 26 -4.00 6.18 -12.88
N GLY A 27 -3.33 5.05 -12.61
CA GLY A 27 -2.02 5.05 -11.94
C GLY A 27 -2.10 5.24 -10.41
N GLN A 28 -3.30 5.22 -9.83
CA GLN A 28 -3.50 5.39 -8.39
C GLN A 28 -3.58 4.03 -7.69
N PRO A 29 -3.20 3.90 -6.41
CA PRO A 29 -3.42 2.67 -5.67
C PRO A 29 -4.88 2.21 -5.80
N ARG A 30 -5.10 0.90 -5.97
CA ARG A 30 -6.44 0.27 -5.98
C ARG A 30 -7.06 0.28 -4.58
N TRP A 31 -7.14 1.46 -3.97
CA TRP A 31 -7.67 1.71 -2.65
C TRP A 31 -9.17 1.92 -2.74
N GLN A 32 -9.92 1.10 -2.02
CA GLN A 32 -11.38 1.19 -2.02
C GLN A 32 -11.88 0.71 -0.66
N GLN A 33 -12.78 1.49 -0.04
CA GLN A 33 -13.41 1.13 1.25
C GLN A 33 -12.38 0.83 2.37
N GLY A 34 -11.27 1.56 2.42
CA GLY A 34 -10.24 1.38 3.45
C GLY A 34 -9.36 0.15 3.27
N VAL A 35 -9.38 -0.48 2.08
CA VAL A 35 -8.54 -1.64 1.78
C VAL A 35 -7.81 -1.51 0.45
N LEU A 36 -6.61 -2.10 0.40
CA LEU A 36 -5.85 -2.25 -0.83
C LEU A 36 -6.33 -3.48 -1.62
N ARG A 37 -7.08 -3.27 -2.71
CA ARG A 37 -7.77 -4.33 -3.48
C ARG A 37 -6.85 -5.29 -4.22
N CYS A 38 -5.58 -4.94 -4.40
CA CYS A 38 -4.57 -5.81 -5.00
C CYS A 38 -3.80 -6.63 -3.96
N GLY A 39 -4.20 -6.61 -2.69
CA GLY A 39 -3.44 -7.19 -1.60
C GLY A 39 -4.32 -7.62 -0.45
N HIS A 40 -3.70 -7.83 0.70
CA HIS A 40 -4.40 -8.12 1.95
C HIS A 40 -3.86 -7.25 3.08
N ARG A 41 -4.68 -7.07 4.11
CA ARG A 41 -4.24 -6.44 5.36
C ARG A 41 -3.21 -7.34 6.06
N VAL A 42 -2.20 -6.72 6.64
CA VAL A 42 -1.21 -7.40 7.47
C VAL A 42 -1.79 -7.56 8.88
N ALA A 43 -1.84 -8.80 9.37
CA ALA A 43 -2.33 -9.11 10.71
C ALA A 43 -1.21 -9.02 11.76
N GLY A 44 -1.59 -8.92 13.04
CA GLY A 44 -0.65 -8.97 14.16
C GLY A 44 0.21 -7.72 14.35
N LEU A 45 -0.20 -6.59 13.75
CA LEU A 45 0.41 -5.30 14.02
C LEU A 45 -0.13 -4.74 15.34
N ASP A 46 0.75 -4.15 16.14
CA ASP A 46 0.37 -3.45 17.36
C ASP A 46 -0.56 -2.27 17.04
N GLN A 47 -1.43 -1.92 17.98
CA GLN A 47 -2.35 -0.78 17.82
C GLN A 47 -1.63 0.57 17.67
N THR A 48 -0.34 0.64 18.00
CA THR A 48 0.51 1.82 17.83
C THR A 48 1.06 1.95 16.40
N GLN A 49 0.96 0.90 15.60
CA GLN A 49 1.44 0.90 14.22
C GLN A 49 0.31 1.27 13.25
N PRO A 50 0.62 1.99 12.16
CA PRO A 50 -0.37 2.26 11.12
C PRO A 50 -0.90 0.95 10.53
N THR A 51 -2.12 0.98 10.00
CA THR A 51 -2.65 -0.19 9.30
C THR A 51 -1.80 -0.44 8.06
N GLN A 52 -1.28 -1.67 7.91
CA GLN A 52 -0.49 -2.04 6.74
C GLN A 52 -1.17 -3.10 5.88
N PHE A 53 -0.76 -3.12 4.63
CA PHE A 53 -1.20 -4.03 3.58
C PHE A 53 0.01 -4.58 2.84
N GLU A 54 -0.11 -5.80 2.33
CA GLU A 54 0.84 -6.40 1.42
C GLU A 54 0.17 -6.55 0.06
N CYS A 55 0.71 -5.87 -0.96
CA CYS A 55 0.29 -6.05 -2.35
C CYS A 55 0.70 -7.45 -2.84
N GLN A 56 -0.02 -8.03 -3.80
CA GLN A 56 0.36 -9.28 -4.49
C GLN A 56 1.80 -9.32 -5.03
N MET A 57 2.42 -8.17 -5.28
CA MET A 57 3.82 -8.06 -5.71
C MET A 57 4.83 -8.10 -4.55
N GLY A 58 4.37 -8.24 -3.30
CA GLY A 58 5.21 -8.27 -2.09
C GLY A 58 5.51 -6.90 -1.46
N PHE A 59 5.05 -5.79 -2.06
CA PHE A 59 5.26 -4.46 -1.48
C PHE A 59 4.42 -4.25 -0.22
N ARG A 60 5.04 -3.69 0.82
CA ARG A 60 4.35 -3.22 2.02
C ARG A 60 3.85 -1.79 1.84
N VAL A 61 2.60 -1.57 2.20
CA VAL A 61 1.92 -0.27 2.10
C VAL A 61 1.29 0.05 3.44
N ALA A 62 1.57 1.21 4.01
CA ALA A 62 0.95 1.69 5.23
C ALA A 62 -0.06 2.80 4.94
N ASP A 63 -1.17 2.79 5.68
CA ASP A 63 -2.06 3.94 5.78
C ASP A 63 -1.66 4.76 7.03
N ILE A 64 -0.94 5.85 6.78
CA ILE A 64 -0.46 6.80 7.77
C ILE A 64 -1.35 8.04 7.72
N GLU A 65 -2.14 8.30 8.74
CA GLU A 65 -2.87 9.57 8.88
C GLU A 65 -1.92 10.72 9.24
#